data_AF-A0A8J3PFY3-F1
#
_entry.id   AF-A0A8J3PFY3-F1
#
_cell.length_a   1.000
_cell.length_b   1.000
_cell.length_c   1.000
_cell.angle_alpha   90.00
_cell.angle_beta   90.00
_cell.angle_gamma   90.00
#
_symmetry.space_group_name_H-M   'P 1'
#
loop_
_entity.id
_entity.type
_entity.pdbx_description
1 polymer ?
#
loop_
_entity_poly.entity_id
_entity_poly.type
_entity_poly.pdbx_seq_one_letter_code
_entity_poly.pdbx_strand_id
1 'polypeptide(L)'
;MKITPQQRATAGRLGAHIRWAKESDPKTATAPARKGFMARFEKQVDPDGVLPEEERTRRAKHARQAYMTALALKSSIARAKR
;
A
#
# COMPACT_ATOMS: atom_id res chain seq x y z
N MET A 1 -3.66 -10.86 30.65
CA MET A 1 -2.21 -10.52 30.61
C MET A 1 -1.96 -9.56 29.44
N LYS A 2 -1.30 -8.42 29.64
CA LYS A 2 -0.99 -7.47 28.55
C LYS A 2 0.25 -7.95 27.78
N ILE A 3 0.12 -8.12 26.47
CA ILE A 3 1.21 -8.56 25.58
C ILE A 3 2.21 -7.40 25.41
N THR A 4 3.52 -7.64 25.50
CA THR A 4 4.55 -6.60 25.28
C THR A 4 4.65 -6.20 23.80
N PRO A 5 5.24 -5.02 23.46
CA PRO A 5 5.50 -4.65 22.07
C PRO A 5 6.31 -5.70 21.29
N GLN A 6 7.36 -6.29 21.89
CA GLN A 6 8.15 -7.33 21.23
C GLN A 6 7.33 -8.60 20.97
N GLN A 7 6.51 -9.03 21.92
CA GLN A 7 5.63 -10.19 21.76
C GLN A 7 4.58 -9.96 20.66
N ARG A 8 4.01 -8.75 20.56
CA ARG A 8 3.12 -8.39 19.45
C ARG A 8 3.82 -8.47 18.08
N ALA A 9 5.05 -7.99 17.99
CA ALA A 9 5.84 -8.10 16.76
C ALA A 9 6.10 -9.57 16.36
N THR A 10 6.42 -10.42 17.33
CA THR A 10 6.61 -11.86 17.09
C THR A 10 5.31 -12.55 16.66
N ALA A 11 4.18 -12.23 17.29
CA ALA A 11 2.87 -12.75 16.86
C ALA A 11 2.51 -12.33 15.42
N GLY A 12 2.81 -11.08 15.04
CA GLY A 12 2.62 -10.61 13.66
C GLY A 12 3.45 -11.38 12.64
N ARG A 13 4.72 -11.67 12.96
CA ARG A 13 5.60 -12.50 12.13
C ARG A 13 5.09 -13.94 12.00
N LEU A 14 4.66 -14.54 13.11
CA LEU A 14 4.08 -15.89 13.12
C LEU A 14 2.88 -15.97 12.16
N GLY A 15 1.95 -15.02 12.26
CA GLY A 15 0.79 -14.95 11.36
C GLY A 15 1.17 -14.81 9.89
N ALA A 16 2.18 -13.99 9.58
CA ALA A 16 2.68 -13.83 8.22
C ALA A 16 3.24 -15.14 7.66
N HIS A 17 4.11 -15.83 8.41
CA HIS A 17 4.68 -17.12 7.98
C HIS A 17 3.61 -18.19 7.81
N ILE A 18 2.64 -18.29 8.73
CA ILE A 18 1.53 -19.25 8.63
C ILE A 18 0.71 -18.99 7.36
N ARG A 19 0.38 -17.73 7.07
CA ARG A 19 -0.38 -17.37 5.86
C ARG A 19 0.37 -17.78 4.60
N TRP A 20 1.63 -17.35 4.48
CA TRP A 20 2.40 -17.55 3.26
C TRP A 20 2.84 -18.99 3.05
N ALA A 21 2.94 -19.80 4.10
CA ALA A 21 3.18 -21.24 3.98
C ALA A 21 2.03 -21.99 3.27
N LYS A 22 0.80 -21.44 3.28
CA LYS A 22 -0.38 -22.04 2.65
C LYS A 22 -0.63 -21.53 1.23
N GLU A 23 0.10 -20.52 0.79
CA GLU A 23 -0.18 -19.80 -0.45
C GLU A 23 0.73 -20.29 -1.57
N SER A 24 0.13 -20.81 -2.65
CA SER A 24 0.87 -21.29 -3.82
C SER A 24 1.27 -20.16 -4.77
N ASP A 25 0.49 -19.07 -4.82
CA ASP A 25 0.84 -17.90 -5.64
C ASP A 25 0.68 -16.58 -4.86
N PRO A 26 1.79 -16.11 -4.26
CA PRO A 26 1.77 -14.86 -3.50
C PRO A 26 1.41 -13.61 -4.33
N LYS A 27 1.62 -13.63 -5.65
CA LYS A 27 1.34 -12.46 -6.50
C LYS A 27 -0.15 -12.27 -6.70
N THR A 28 -0.89 -13.34 -6.93
CA THR A 28 -2.36 -13.29 -7.08
C THR A 28 -3.03 -13.04 -5.73
N ALA A 29 -2.52 -13.62 -4.65
CA ALA A 29 -3.03 -13.40 -3.29
C ALA A 29 -3.09 -11.92 -2.86
N THR A 30 -2.22 -11.07 -3.43
CA THR A 30 -2.19 -9.62 -3.15
C THR A 30 -2.83 -8.77 -4.26
N ALA A 31 -3.26 -9.37 -5.37
CA ALA A 31 -3.83 -8.64 -6.49
C ALA A 31 -5.08 -7.81 -6.10
N PRO A 32 -6.04 -8.31 -5.30
CA PRO A 32 -7.20 -7.52 -4.88
C PRO A 32 -6.80 -6.28 -4.07
N ALA A 33 -5.83 -6.43 -3.17
CA ALA A 33 -5.32 -5.32 -2.37
C ALA A 33 -4.61 -4.27 -3.24
N ARG A 34 -3.79 -4.70 -4.21
CA ARG A 34 -3.14 -3.80 -5.17
C ARG A 34 -4.16 -3.05 -6.03
N LYS A 35 -5.22 -3.74 -6.49
CA LYS A 35 -6.32 -3.13 -7.26
C LYS A 35 -7.06 -2.08 -6.43
N GLY A 36 -7.46 -2.42 -5.20
CA GLY A 36 -8.14 -1.48 -4.31
C GLY A 36 -7.29 -0.24 -3.98
N PHE A 37 -5.98 -0.44 -3.76
CA PHE A 37 -5.06 0.66 -3.54
C PHE A 37 -4.93 1.58 -4.75
N MET A 38 -4.87 1.03 -5.98
CA MET A 38 -4.87 1.82 -7.21
C MET A 38 -6.19 2.56 -7.46
N ALA A 39 -7.33 1.91 -7.20
CA ALA A 39 -8.66 2.49 -7.42
C ALA A 39 -8.89 3.79 -6.65
N ARG A 40 -8.26 3.97 -5.48
CA ARG A 40 -8.27 5.24 -4.75
C ARG A 40 -7.66 6.38 -5.58
N PHE A 41 -6.56 6.13 -6.28
CA PHE A 41 -5.90 7.14 -7.11
C PHE A 41 -6.67 7.42 -8.39
N GLU A 42 -7.29 6.40 -9.00
CA GLU A 42 -8.20 6.57 -10.14
C GLU A 42 -9.35 7.51 -9.79
N LYS A 43 -10.04 7.28 -8.66
CA LYS A 43 -11.09 8.17 -8.15
C LYS A 43 -10.58 9.57 -7.77
N GLN A 44 -9.34 9.68 -7.33
CA GLN A 44 -8.74 10.98 -6.98
C GLN A 44 -8.47 11.83 -8.23
N VAL A 45 -8.04 11.22 -9.33
CA VAL A 45 -7.70 11.94 -10.57
C VAL A 45 -8.88 12.11 -11.52
N ASP A 46 -9.93 11.31 -11.35
CA ASP A 46 -11.16 11.36 -12.13
C ASP A 46 -12.39 11.04 -11.24
N PRO A 47 -12.82 11.97 -10.37
CA PRO A 47 -13.95 11.75 -9.47
C PRO A 47 -15.27 11.49 -10.20
N ASP A 48 -15.47 12.18 -11.33
CA ASP A 48 -16.69 12.13 -12.13
C ASP A 48 -16.65 11.04 -13.23
N GLY A 49 -15.51 10.36 -13.39
CA GLY A 49 -15.39 9.25 -14.33
C GLY A 49 -15.39 9.64 -15.81
N VAL A 50 -15.06 10.90 -16.13
CA VAL A 50 -15.19 11.47 -17.48
C VAL A 50 -13.95 11.22 -18.35
N LEU A 51 -12.81 10.86 -17.76
CA LEU A 51 -11.58 10.63 -18.51
C LEU A 51 -11.61 9.27 -19.23
N PRO A 52 -11.00 9.17 -20.42
CA PRO A 52 -10.67 7.88 -21.03
C PRO A 52 -9.83 7.02 -20.08
N GLU A 53 -10.03 5.71 -20.12
CA GLU A 53 -9.40 4.77 -19.18
C GLU A 53 -7.87 4.83 -19.20
N GLU A 54 -7.26 4.99 -20.38
CA GLU A 54 -5.80 5.12 -20.51
C GLU A 54 -5.27 6.38 -19.81
N GLU A 55 -5.97 7.51 -19.96
CA GLU A 55 -5.59 8.78 -19.36
C GLU A 55 -5.82 8.77 -17.85
N ARG A 56 -6.95 8.18 -17.40
CA ARG A 56 -7.21 7.93 -15.98
C ARG A 56 -6.11 7.08 -15.36
N THR A 57 -5.74 5.97 -16.00
CA THR A 57 -4.68 5.08 -15.55
C THR A 57 -3.33 5.79 -15.49
N ARG A 58 -2.98 6.57 -16.53
CA ARG A 58 -1.73 7.34 -16.58
C ARG A 58 -1.67 8.35 -15.43
N ARG A 59 -2.73 9.11 -15.20
CA ARG A 59 -2.82 10.07 -14.10
C ARG A 59 -2.78 9.39 -12.74
N ALA A 60 -3.50 8.29 -12.55
CA ALA A 60 -3.51 7.52 -11.31
C ALA A 60 -2.12 6.98 -10.95
N LYS A 61 -1.35 6.51 -11.93
CA LYS A 61 0.04 6.09 -11.73
C LYS A 61 0.91 7.25 -11.21
N HIS A 62 0.81 8.43 -11.81
CA HIS A 62 1.54 9.61 -11.33
C HIS A 62 1.07 10.06 -9.94
N ALA A 63 -0.24 10.05 -9.67
CA ALA A 63 -0.77 10.39 -8.35
C ALA A 63 -0.26 9.44 -7.25
N ARG A 64 -0.18 8.13 -7.55
CA ARG A 64 0.44 7.15 -6.65
C ARG A 64 1.91 7.46 -6.41
N GLN A 65 2.68 7.75 -7.47
CA GLN A 65 4.10 8.09 -7.33
C GLN A 65 4.30 9.35 -6.47
N ALA A 66 3.52 10.41 -6.73
CA ALA A 66 3.56 11.64 -5.95
C ALA A 66 3.25 11.37 -4.46
N TYR A 67 2.23 10.56 -4.17
CA TYR A 67 1.89 10.17 -2.80
C TYR A 67 3.04 9.46 -2.08
N MET A 68 3.68 8.48 -2.73
CA MET A 68 4.79 7.74 -2.15
C MET A 68 6.03 8.63 -1.95
N THR A 69 6.34 9.48 -2.92
CA THR A 69 7.45 10.44 -2.83
C THR A 69 7.24 11.41 -1.67
N ALA A 70 6.03 11.93 -1.48
CA ALA A 70 5.70 12.80 -0.35
C ALA A 70 5.88 12.09 1.00
N LEU A 71 5.51 10.81 1.11
CA LEU A 71 5.71 10.03 2.32
C LEU A 71 7.21 9.80 2.61
N ALA A 72 8.00 9.50 1.58
CA ALA A 72 9.45 9.34 1.70
C ALA A 72 10.12 10.65 2.15
N LEU A 73 9.74 11.78 1.57
CA LEU A 73 10.24 13.10 1.95
C LEU A 73 9.93 13.41 3.42
N LYS A 74 8.66 13.23 3.84
CA LYS A 74 8.25 13.42 5.24
C LYS A 74 9.05 12.54 6.19
N SER A 75 9.28 11.28 5.83
CA SER A 75 10.09 10.35 6.62
C SER A 75 11.56 10.78 6.69
N SER A 76 12.12 11.30 5.62
CA SER A 76 13.49 11.81 5.57
C SER A 76 13.66 12.99 6.53
N ILE A 77 12.77 13.98 6.43
CA ILE A 77 12.75 15.16 7.31
C ILE A 77 12.63 14.74 8.79
N ALA A 78 11.75 13.79 9.10
CA ALA A 78 11.56 13.32 10.48
C ALA A 78 12.79 12.62 11.05
N ARG A 79 13.55 11.88 10.24
CA ARG A 79 14.82 11.26 10.67
C ARG A 79 15.92 12.29 10.87
N ALA A 80 16.01 13.30 10.01
CA ALA A 80 17.00 14.37 10.12
C ALA A 80 16.83 15.24 11.38
N LYS A 81 15.64 15.21 12.01
CA LYS A 81 15.34 15.92 13.26
C LYS A 81 15.62 15.12 14.54
N ARG A 82 15.95 13.82 14.42
CA ARG A 82 16.28 12.96 15.55
C ARG A 82 17.78 12.99 15.79
#